data_AF-Q9FLP9-F1
#
_entry.id   AF-Q9FLP9-F1
#
_cell.length_a   1.000
_cell.length_b   1.000
_cell.length_c   1.000
_cell.angle_alpha   90.00
_cell.angle_beta   90.00
_cell.angle_gamma   90.00
#
_symmetry.space_group_name_H-M   'P 1'
#
loop_
_entity.id
_entity.type
_entity.pdbx_description
1 polymer ?
#
loop_
_entity_poly.entity_id
_entity_poly.type
_entity_poly.pdbx_seq_one_letter_code
_entity_poly.pdbx_strand_id
1 'polypeptide(L)'
;MLLKIKRVPTVVSNYQKDETVEEGGCGRNCLSKCCINGARLPLYTCKNLDKSVGENTESPVTFLESLVIGEWEDRFQRGLFRYDVTACETKVIPGKYGFIAQLNEGRHLKKRPTEFRVDKVLQPFDGNKFNFTKVGQEELLFQFKASTNDDDSEIQFLASMPLDADNSPSVVAINVSPIEYGHVLLIPRVLDCLPQRIDHKSLLLALQMAAEADNPYFRLGYNSLGAFATINHLHFQAYYLAMQFPIEKASSLKITTTNNGVKISKLLNYPVRGLLVEGGNTIKDLADTVSDASVCLQNNNIPFNILISDSGKRIFLLPQCYAEKQALGEVSSTLLDTQVNPAVWEMSGHMVLKRKEDYEGASEEKAWRLLAEVSLSEERFREVNTMIFDAIGFSSHEEEEEEELEEQNSMNGGSFTIVHCPSVKEEAVSN
;
A
#
# COMPACT_ATOMS: atom_id res chain seq x y z
N MET A 1 -3.48 5.19 32.86
CA MET A 1 -2.54 6.31 32.66
C MET A 1 -2.82 6.91 31.28
N LEU A 2 -3.13 8.21 31.15
CA LEU A 2 -3.36 8.83 29.84
C LEU A 2 -2.01 9.09 29.16
N LEU A 3 -1.74 8.36 28.06
CA LEU A 3 -0.51 8.41 27.28
C LEU A 3 -0.29 9.81 26.68
N LYS A 4 0.88 10.41 26.93
CA LYS A 4 1.34 11.65 26.28
C LYS A 4 2.46 11.31 25.29
N ILE A 5 2.13 11.17 24.02
CA ILE A 5 3.13 11.09 22.94
C ILE A 5 3.82 12.45 22.83
N LYS A 6 5.15 12.49 23.00
CA LYS A 6 5.96 13.72 22.84
C LYS A 6 5.79 14.22 21.39
N ARG A 7 5.21 15.41 21.22
CA ARG A 7 5.20 16.13 19.95
C ARG A 7 6.62 16.64 19.66
N VAL A 8 7.22 16.21 18.56
CA VAL A 8 8.39 16.88 17.99
C VAL A 8 7.87 18.00 17.09
N PRO A 9 8.23 19.28 17.33
CA PRO A 9 7.85 20.38 16.45
C PRO A 9 8.59 20.28 15.12
N THR A 10 7.85 20.28 14.02
CA THR A 10 8.42 20.42 12.67
C THR A 10 7.72 21.57 11.95
N VAL A 11 8.53 22.41 11.31
CA VAL A 11 8.12 23.62 10.60
C VAL A 11 7.08 23.28 9.53
N VAL A 12 5.92 23.91 9.65
CA VAL A 12 4.81 23.81 8.68
C VAL A 12 5.30 24.39 7.36
N SER A 13 5.05 23.65 6.26
CA SER A 13 5.18 24.06 4.85
C SER A 13 5.58 25.52 4.63
N ASN A 14 6.71 25.75 3.96
CA ASN A 14 6.98 27.05 3.36
C ASN A 14 5.81 27.40 2.42
N TYR A 15 4.94 28.28 2.87
CA TYR A 15 3.94 28.96 2.07
C TYR A 15 4.69 30.05 1.31
N GLN A 16 4.86 29.90 -0.01
CA GLN A 16 5.19 31.06 -0.83
C GLN A 16 4.01 32.02 -0.73
N LYS A 17 4.32 33.22 -0.23
CA LYS A 17 3.37 34.32 -0.03
C LYS A 17 2.72 34.72 -1.35
N ASP A 18 1.47 35.16 -1.19
CA ASP A 18 0.57 35.74 -2.17
C ASP A 18 1.24 36.64 -3.21
N GLU A 19 1.06 36.34 -4.50
CA GLU A 19 0.93 37.36 -5.53
C GLU A 19 -0.26 37.00 -6.42
N THR A 20 -1.23 37.92 -6.51
CA THR A 20 -2.45 37.90 -7.34
C THR A 20 -3.61 37.02 -6.86
N VAL A 21 -4.51 37.65 -6.08
CA VAL A 21 -5.87 37.16 -5.85
C VAL A 21 -6.68 37.44 -7.11
N GLU A 22 -6.86 36.44 -7.97
CA GLU A 22 -7.96 36.48 -8.93
C GLU A 22 -9.31 36.21 -8.23
N GLU A 23 -10.37 36.79 -8.80
CA GLU A 23 -11.69 36.93 -8.21
C GLU A 23 -12.33 35.59 -7.79
N GLY A 24 -12.61 35.44 -6.48
CA GLY A 24 -13.41 34.35 -5.94
C GLY A 24 -12.59 33.11 -5.52
N GLY A 25 -12.28 33.00 -4.22
CA GLY A 25 -11.60 31.83 -3.68
C GLY A 25 -10.86 32.10 -2.37
N CYS A 26 -10.27 31.06 -1.78
CA CYS A 26 -9.43 31.19 -0.58
C CYS A 26 -7.96 31.55 -0.87
N GLY A 27 -7.62 31.83 -2.14
CA GLY A 27 -6.24 32.07 -2.61
C GLY A 27 -5.38 30.81 -2.72
N ARG A 28 -5.91 29.62 -2.39
CA ARG A 28 -5.15 28.35 -2.36
C ARG A 28 -5.55 27.36 -3.45
N ASN A 29 -6.40 27.79 -4.39
CA ASN A 29 -6.91 26.95 -5.47
C ASN A 29 -7.38 25.56 -4.99
N CYS A 30 -8.07 25.49 -3.84
CA CYS A 30 -8.33 24.21 -3.18
C CYS A 30 -9.53 23.46 -3.78
N LEU A 31 -9.84 22.29 -3.24
CA LEU A 31 -11.03 21.50 -3.62
C LEU A 31 -12.31 21.88 -2.85
N SER A 32 -12.24 22.88 -1.97
CA SER A 32 -13.42 23.31 -1.22
C SER A 32 -14.37 24.16 -2.08
N LYS A 33 -15.60 24.37 -1.61
CA LYS A 33 -16.65 25.15 -2.29
C LYS A 33 -16.21 26.53 -2.79
N CYS A 34 -15.19 27.14 -2.17
CA CYS A 34 -14.67 28.43 -2.59
C CYS A 34 -13.90 28.39 -3.92
N CYS A 35 -13.38 27.23 -4.34
CA CYS A 35 -12.49 27.11 -5.50
C CYS A 35 -12.90 25.99 -6.48
N ILE A 36 -13.81 25.09 -6.10
CA ILE A 36 -14.18 23.92 -6.94
C ILE A 36 -15.12 24.28 -8.10
N ASN A 37 -15.88 25.37 -8.01
CA ASN A 37 -16.82 25.75 -9.07
C ASN A 37 -16.05 26.06 -10.37
N GLY A 38 -16.32 25.29 -11.43
CA GLY A 38 -15.61 25.42 -12.70
C GLY A 38 -14.27 24.69 -12.76
N ALA A 39 -13.83 24.05 -11.67
CA ALA A 39 -12.64 23.20 -11.66
C ALA A 39 -12.82 22.03 -12.64
N ARG A 40 -11.76 21.74 -13.39
CA ARG A 40 -11.75 20.66 -14.37
C ARG A 40 -10.48 19.83 -14.24
N LEU A 41 -10.63 18.52 -14.38
CA LEU A 41 -9.53 17.57 -14.43
C LEU A 41 -9.79 16.55 -15.54
N PRO A 42 -8.75 15.93 -16.09
CA PRO A 42 -8.93 14.73 -16.89
C PRO A 42 -9.74 13.69 -16.10
N LEU A 43 -10.58 12.92 -16.78
CA LEU A 43 -11.32 11.79 -16.20
C LEU A 43 -10.83 10.52 -16.89
N TYR A 44 -10.32 9.59 -16.10
CA TYR A 44 -10.02 8.23 -16.52
C TYR A 44 -11.12 7.30 -15.99
N THR A 45 -11.71 6.53 -16.90
CA THR A 45 -12.77 5.57 -16.58
C THR A 45 -12.29 4.15 -16.87
N CYS A 46 -12.19 3.35 -15.81
CA CYS A 46 -11.81 1.93 -15.86
C CYS A 46 -13.05 1.08 -16.20
N LYS A 47 -12.86 0.08 -17.06
CA LYS A 47 -13.91 -0.87 -17.46
C LYS A 47 -14.33 -1.75 -16.28
N ASN A 48 -15.52 -2.35 -16.37
CA ASN A 48 -15.94 -3.34 -15.40
C ASN A 48 -15.10 -4.61 -15.59
N LEU A 49 -14.27 -4.94 -14.60
CA LEU A 49 -13.35 -6.07 -14.62
C LEU A 49 -14.00 -7.40 -14.20
N ASP A 50 -15.32 -7.43 -13.93
CA ASP A 50 -16.03 -8.65 -13.52
C ASP A 50 -16.19 -9.70 -14.63
N LYS A 51 -15.78 -9.43 -15.89
CA LYS A 51 -15.85 -10.42 -16.98
C LYS A 51 -14.58 -11.29 -17.08
N SER A 52 -14.77 -12.61 -17.00
CA SER A 52 -13.81 -13.59 -17.52
C SER A 52 -13.62 -13.36 -19.03
N VAL A 53 -12.36 -13.25 -19.46
CA VAL A 53 -11.93 -12.98 -20.85
C VAL A 53 -12.74 -13.80 -21.86
N GLY A 54 -13.75 -13.16 -22.45
CA GLY A 54 -14.62 -13.71 -23.47
C GLY A 54 -14.74 -12.68 -24.59
N GLU A 55 -14.29 -13.10 -25.78
CA GLU A 55 -14.41 -12.46 -27.09
C GLU A 55 -13.51 -11.25 -27.43
N ASN A 56 -12.71 -11.47 -28.49
CA ASN A 56 -11.74 -10.59 -29.15
C ASN A 56 -12.38 -9.31 -29.72
N THR A 57 -12.80 -8.38 -28.88
CA THR A 57 -12.83 -6.97 -29.29
C THR A 57 -11.45 -6.38 -29.06
N GLU A 58 -10.86 -5.73 -30.06
CA GLU A 58 -9.64 -4.93 -29.89
C GLU A 58 -9.92 -3.90 -28.79
N SER A 59 -9.55 -4.24 -27.55
CA SER A 59 -9.70 -3.33 -26.43
C SER A 59 -8.78 -2.14 -26.71
N PRO A 60 -9.25 -0.89 -26.54
CA PRO A 60 -8.35 0.22 -26.68
C PRO A 60 -7.27 0.09 -25.62
N VAL A 61 -6.03 0.40 -26.01
CA VAL A 61 -4.81 0.25 -25.21
C VAL A 61 -5.01 0.93 -23.85
N THR A 62 -4.95 0.15 -22.77
CA THR A 62 -4.93 0.72 -21.41
C THR A 62 -3.68 1.57 -21.28
N PHE A 63 -3.84 2.82 -20.82
CA PHE A 63 -2.73 3.78 -20.74
C PHE A 63 -2.65 4.48 -19.39
N LEU A 64 -3.29 3.91 -18.36
CA LEU A 64 -3.28 4.46 -17.00
C LEU A 64 -1.86 4.73 -16.51
N GLU A 65 -0.90 3.83 -16.77
CA GLU A 65 0.51 4.03 -16.42
C GLU A 65 1.09 5.28 -17.09
N SER A 66 0.96 5.40 -18.41
CA SER A 66 1.42 6.58 -19.16
C SER A 66 0.77 7.87 -18.67
N LEU A 67 -0.52 7.83 -18.30
CA LEU A 67 -1.22 8.98 -17.75
C LEU A 67 -0.68 9.36 -16.37
N VAL A 68 -0.56 8.39 -15.45
CA VAL A 68 -0.03 8.61 -14.10
C VAL A 68 1.38 9.20 -14.18
N ILE A 69 2.25 8.59 -14.98
CA ILE A 69 3.64 9.02 -15.10
C ILE A 69 3.74 10.39 -15.78
N GLY A 70 3.06 10.61 -16.91
CA GLY A 70 3.11 11.89 -17.62
C GLY A 70 2.58 13.06 -16.79
N GLU A 71 1.46 12.88 -16.09
CA GLU A 71 0.89 13.92 -15.22
C GLU A 71 1.76 14.13 -13.96
N TRP A 72 2.41 13.09 -13.44
CA TRP A 72 3.35 13.21 -12.32
C TRP A 72 4.61 13.99 -12.71
N GLU A 73 5.17 13.72 -13.90
CA GLU A 73 6.33 14.44 -14.43
C GLU A 73 6.04 15.91 -14.72
N ASP A 74 4.85 16.25 -15.24
CA ASP A 74 4.41 17.66 -15.39
C ASP A 74 4.47 18.39 -14.05
N ARG A 75 3.92 17.79 -12.99
CA ARG A 75 3.94 18.37 -11.64
C ARG A 75 5.36 18.48 -11.08
N PHE A 76 6.23 17.57 -11.48
CA PHE A 76 7.65 17.58 -11.12
C PHE A 76 8.38 18.76 -11.76
N GLN A 77 8.20 18.94 -13.07
CA GLN A 77 8.75 20.08 -13.82
C GLN A 77 8.23 21.42 -13.31
N ARG A 78 6.99 21.46 -12.81
CA ARG A 78 6.38 22.65 -12.19
C ARG A 78 6.83 22.92 -10.74
N GLY A 79 7.68 22.06 -10.17
CA GLY A 79 8.26 22.28 -8.84
C GLY A 79 7.31 22.05 -7.67
N LEU A 80 6.27 21.22 -7.84
CA LEU A 80 5.25 20.98 -6.80
C LEU A 80 5.68 19.98 -5.72
N PHE A 81 6.84 19.34 -5.87
CA PHE A 81 7.38 18.39 -4.89
C PHE A 81 8.35 19.06 -3.91
N ARG A 82 8.40 18.55 -2.68
CA ARG A 82 9.29 19.10 -1.63
C ARG A 82 10.76 18.73 -1.78
N TYR A 83 11.08 17.79 -2.66
CA TYR A 83 12.42 17.32 -3.01
C TYR A 83 12.37 16.44 -4.26
N ASP A 84 13.54 16.22 -4.84
CA ASP A 84 13.74 15.26 -5.92
C ASP A 84 13.94 13.85 -5.35
N VAL A 85 12.96 12.97 -5.59
CA VAL A 85 13.01 11.57 -5.17
C VAL A 85 13.90 10.71 -6.07
N THR A 86 14.09 11.12 -7.33
CA THR A 86 14.91 10.38 -8.30
C THR A 86 16.40 10.41 -7.95
N ALA A 87 16.80 11.38 -7.12
CA ALA A 87 18.14 11.48 -6.55
C ALA A 87 18.38 10.59 -5.32
N CYS A 88 17.36 9.87 -4.82
CA CYS A 88 17.52 9.01 -3.65
C CYS A 88 18.31 7.74 -3.98
N GLU A 89 19.32 7.42 -3.17
CA GLU A 89 20.11 6.21 -3.35
C GLU A 89 19.29 4.97 -2.95
N THR A 90 19.12 4.03 -3.88
CA THR A 90 18.38 2.76 -3.68
C THR A 90 19.28 1.57 -4.00
N LYS A 91 19.29 0.54 -3.14
CA LYS A 91 20.01 -0.71 -3.37
C LYS A 91 19.24 -1.92 -2.86
N VAL A 92 19.45 -3.07 -3.49
CA VAL A 92 19.02 -4.36 -2.91
C VAL A 92 20.07 -4.81 -1.90
N ILE A 93 19.63 -5.09 -0.68
CA ILE A 93 20.44 -5.67 0.38
C ILE A 93 20.75 -7.13 0.00
N PRO A 94 22.03 -7.56 -0.04
CA PRO A 94 22.38 -8.94 -0.33
C PRO A 94 21.81 -9.92 0.71
N GLY A 95 21.27 -11.03 0.25
CA GLY A 95 20.83 -12.15 1.08
C GLY A 95 19.62 -12.89 0.51
N LYS A 96 18.94 -13.69 1.33
CA LYS A 96 17.87 -14.62 0.94
C LYS A 96 16.61 -13.90 0.45
N TYR A 97 16.28 -12.77 1.06
CA TYR A 97 15.03 -12.05 0.87
C TYR A 97 15.16 -10.93 -0.16
N GLY A 98 16.33 -10.29 -0.22
CA GLY A 98 16.61 -9.16 -1.10
C GLY A 98 15.80 -7.93 -0.69
N PHE A 99 15.85 -7.56 0.60
CA PHE A 99 15.28 -6.29 1.09
C PHE A 99 15.80 -5.11 0.30
N ILE A 100 14.96 -4.09 0.07
CA ILE A 100 15.33 -2.91 -0.70
C ILE A 100 15.61 -1.79 0.30
N ALA A 101 16.83 -1.25 0.32
CA ALA A 101 17.17 -0.08 1.12
C ALA A 101 17.15 1.17 0.24
N GLN A 102 16.46 2.21 0.68
CA GLN A 102 16.46 3.53 0.03
C GLN A 102 16.80 4.60 1.06
N LEU A 103 17.77 5.47 0.74
CA LEU A 103 18.12 6.61 1.57
C LEU A 103 17.24 7.81 1.21
N ASN A 104 16.45 8.29 2.17
CA ASN A 104 15.55 9.43 1.98
C ASN A 104 15.69 10.43 3.15
N GLU A 105 16.80 11.16 3.14
CA GLU A 105 17.16 12.10 4.20
C GLU A 105 16.24 13.33 4.23
N GLY A 106 15.92 13.82 5.43
CA GLY A 106 15.09 15.01 5.62
C GLY A 106 13.62 14.86 5.20
N ARG A 107 13.20 13.75 4.57
CA ARG A 107 11.79 13.51 4.24
C ARG A 107 10.87 13.59 5.45
N HIS A 108 11.29 13.06 6.59
CA HIS A 108 10.50 13.09 7.82
C HIS A 108 10.29 14.53 8.36
N LEU A 109 11.24 15.44 8.11
CA LEU A 109 11.10 16.88 8.39
C LEU A 109 10.17 17.57 7.40
N LYS A 110 10.04 17.00 6.20
CA LYS A 110 9.15 17.52 5.16
C LYS A 110 7.74 16.94 5.29
N LYS A 111 7.56 15.73 5.83
CA LYS A 111 6.25 15.08 6.03
C LYS A 111 5.39 15.90 7.01
N ARG A 112 4.09 15.96 6.73
CA ARG A 112 3.13 16.63 7.64
C ARG A 112 3.08 15.89 9.00
N PRO A 113 3.05 16.61 10.13
CA PRO A 113 2.95 15.98 11.45
C PRO A 113 1.57 15.35 11.65
N THR A 114 1.51 14.28 12.43
CA THR A 114 0.25 13.63 12.81
C THR A 114 -0.54 14.52 13.76
N GLU A 115 -1.73 14.97 13.34
CA GLU A 115 -2.61 15.84 14.12
C GLU A 115 -3.67 15.09 14.95
N PHE A 116 -3.70 13.76 14.87
CA PHE A 116 -4.65 12.89 15.58
C PHE A 116 -3.98 12.04 16.66
N ARG A 117 -4.81 11.35 17.45
CA ARG A 117 -4.30 10.43 18.47
C ARG A 117 -3.86 9.13 17.79
N VAL A 118 -2.73 8.57 18.22
CA VAL A 118 -2.16 7.37 17.59
C VAL A 118 -2.72 6.08 18.21
N ASP A 119 -3.46 6.19 19.33
CA ASP A 119 -4.01 5.06 20.10
C ASP A 119 -5.38 4.57 19.60
N LYS A 120 -5.94 5.22 18.55
CA LYS A 120 -7.22 4.83 17.97
C LYS A 120 -7.15 4.69 16.45
N VAL A 121 -7.52 3.51 15.97
CA VAL A 121 -7.65 3.20 14.54
C VAL A 121 -8.79 3.98 13.91
N LEU A 122 -9.95 4.02 14.56
CA LEU A 122 -11.12 4.75 14.10
C LEU A 122 -11.26 6.11 14.80
N GLN A 123 -11.26 7.18 14.00
CA GLN A 123 -11.52 8.55 14.44
C GLN A 123 -12.41 9.26 13.41
N PRO A 124 -13.34 10.13 13.85
CA PRO A 124 -14.14 10.91 12.92
C PRO A 124 -13.26 11.84 12.10
N PHE A 125 -13.70 12.13 10.88
CA PHE A 125 -13.09 13.17 10.06
C PHE A 125 -13.14 14.52 10.79
N ASP A 126 -12.07 15.30 10.69
CA ASP A 126 -11.96 16.63 11.28
C ASP A 126 -11.54 17.64 10.21
N GLY A 127 -12.53 18.41 9.73
CA GLY A 127 -12.31 19.43 8.70
C GLY A 127 -11.39 20.57 9.13
N ASN A 128 -11.14 20.77 10.43
CA ASN A 128 -10.20 21.77 10.92
C ASN A 128 -8.75 21.35 10.71
N LYS A 129 -8.48 20.04 10.76
CA LYS A 129 -7.16 19.46 10.50
C LYS A 129 -6.85 19.40 9.02
N PHE A 130 -5.60 19.11 8.68
CA PHE A 130 -5.25 18.88 7.28
C PHE A 130 -6.06 17.72 6.68
N ASN A 131 -6.55 17.91 5.47
CA ASN A 131 -7.25 16.91 4.67
C ASN A 131 -7.14 17.25 3.19
N PHE A 132 -7.41 16.28 2.31
CA PHE A 132 -7.23 16.45 0.86
C PHE A 132 -8.17 17.47 0.19
N THR A 133 -9.25 17.94 0.83
CA THR A 133 -10.02 19.06 0.27
C THR A 133 -9.26 20.40 0.31
N LYS A 134 -8.15 20.44 1.05
CA LYS A 134 -7.28 21.62 1.24
C LYS A 134 -6.02 21.61 0.37
N VAL A 135 -5.78 20.56 -0.41
CA VAL A 135 -4.68 20.55 -1.40
C VAL A 135 -5.04 21.47 -2.56
N GLY A 136 -4.01 22.03 -3.21
CA GLY A 136 -4.23 22.82 -4.43
C GLY A 136 -4.64 21.91 -5.59
N GLN A 137 -5.50 22.40 -6.47
CA GLN A 137 -5.94 21.65 -7.66
C GLN A 137 -4.77 21.32 -8.60
N GLU A 138 -3.68 22.10 -8.55
CA GLU A 138 -2.44 21.81 -9.26
C GLU A 138 -1.73 20.53 -8.79
N GLU A 139 -2.00 20.06 -7.57
CA GLU A 139 -1.49 18.78 -7.04
C GLU A 139 -2.27 17.56 -7.58
N LEU A 140 -3.43 17.78 -8.20
CA LEU A 140 -4.29 16.73 -8.74
C LEU A 140 -3.83 16.33 -10.15
N LEU A 141 -3.89 15.04 -10.45
CA LEU A 141 -3.56 14.48 -11.76
C LEU A 141 -4.83 14.32 -12.60
N PHE A 142 -5.77 13.50 -12.13
CA PHE A 142 -7.01 13.18 -12.83
C PHE A 142 -8.08 12.62 -11.87
N GLN A 143 -9.32 12.57 -12.34
CA GLN A 143 -10.42 11.85 -11.72
C GLN A 143 -10.35 10.37 -12.14
N PHE A 144 -10.49 9.45 -11.19
CA PHE A 144 -10.49 8.02 -11.46
C PHE A 144 -11.85 7.41 -11.11
N LYS A 145 -12.54 6.86 -12.11
CA LYS A 145 -13.87 6.25 -11.93
C LYS A 145 -13.84 4.83 -12.47
N ALA A 146 -14.23 3.86 -11.65
CA ALA A 146 -14.51 2.52 -12.15
C ALA A 146 -15.99 2.41 -12.54
N SER A 147 -16.29 1.85 -13.71
CA SER A 147 -17.67 1.56 -14.11
C SER A 147 -18.25 0.45 -13.23
N THR A 148 -19.42 0.67 -12.64
CA THR A 148 -20.13 -0.36 -11.85
C THR A 148 -21.10 -1.17 -12.69
N ASN A 149 -21.49 -0.67 -13.88
CA ASN A 149 -22.48 -1.28 -14.75
C ASN A 149 -21.86 -1.57 -16.13
N ASP A 150 -22.32 -2.64 -16.76
CA ASP A 150 -21.84 -3.09 -18.07
C ASP A 150 -22.08 -2.05 -19.19
N ASP A 151 -23.11 -1.21 -19.04
CA ASP A 151 -23.52 -0.19 -20.02
C ASP A 151 -22.65 1.08 -20.01
N ASP A 152 -21.82 1.29 -18.98
CA ASP A 152 -20.96 2.48 -18.85
C ASP A 152 -19.58 2.34 -19.53
N SER A 153 -19.37 1.24 -20.29
CA SER A 153 -18.05 0.77 -20.73
C SER A 153 -17.41 1.50 -21.93
N GLU A 154 -18.01 2.59 -22.43
CA GLU A 154 -17.50 3.26 -23.65
C GLU A 154 -16.44 4.34 -23.41
N ILE A 155 -16.49 5.04 -22.27
CA ILE A 155 -15.56 6.15 -22.02
C ILE A 155 -14.32 5.57 -21.34
N GLN A 156 -13.12 5.83 -21.86
CA GLN A 156 -11.86 5.50 -21.17
C GLN A 156 -11.14 6.75 -20.66
N PHE A 157 -11.21 7.85 -21.41
CA PHE A 157 -10.53 9.08 -21.04
C PHE A 157 -11.20 10.32 -21.64
N LEU A 158 -11.41 11.33 -20.79
CA LEU A 158 -11.83 12.67 -21.19
C LEU A 158 -10.82 13.66 -20.65
N ALA A 159 -10.12 14.36 -21.55
CA ALA A 159 -8.98 15.23 -21.18
C ALA A 159 -9.36 16.40 -20.24
N SER A 160 -10.63 16.79 -20.19
CA SER A 160 -11.07 17.89 -19.34
C SER A 160 -12.54 17.71 -18.98
N MET A 161 -12.81 17.25 -17.76
CA MET A 161 -14.14 17.08 -17.20
C MET A 161 -14.33 17.96 -15.97
N PRO A 162 -15.51 18.60 -15.81
CA PRO A 162 -15.85 19.27 -14.56
C PRO A 162 -15.71 18.31 -13.37
N LEU A 163 -15.28 18.82 -12.23
CA LEU A 163 -15.41 18.09 -10.97
C LEU A 163 -16.87 18.13 -10.54
N ASP A 164 -17.49 16.95 -10.46
CA ASP A 164 -18.88 16.80 -10.01
C ASP A 164 -18.95 16.88 -8.48
N ALA A 165 -19.12 18.10 -7.98
CA ALA A 165 -19.11 18.37 -6.54
C ALA A 165 -20.22 17.63 -5.77
N ASP A 166 -21.33 17.31 -6.43
CA ASP A 166 -22.50 16.66 -5.81
C ASP A 166 -22.29 15.15 -5.71
N ASN A 167 -21.61 14.53 -6.68
CA ASN A 167 -21.31 13.10 -6.67
C ASN A 167 -19.96 12.73 -6.05
N SER A 168 -19.14 13.73 -5.66
CA SER A 168 -17.88 13.55 -4.94
C SER A 168 -16.90 12.64 -5.68
N PRO A 169 -16.07 13.20 -6.58
CA PRO A 169 -15.22 12.38 -7.43
C PRO A 169 -14.12 11.69 -6.61
N SER A 170 -13.73 10.51 -7.06
CA SER A 170 -12.45 9.92 -6.65
C SER A 170 -11.34 10.54 -7.50
N VAL A 171 -10.25 10.97 -6.86
CA VAL A 171 -9.17 11.69 -7.54
C VAL A 171 -7.82 11.03 -7.28
N VAL A 172 -6.91 11.19 -8.24
CA VAL A 172 -5.51 10.84 -8.11
C VAL A 172 -4.72 12.14 -7.98
N ALA A 173 -3.83 12.21 -6.98
CA ALA A 173 -3.01 13.37 -6.70
C ALA A 173 -1.53 12.96 -6.52
N ILE A 174 -0.60 13.89 -6.72
CA ILE A 174 0.79 13.63 -6.36
C ILE A 174 0.91 13.47 -4.84
N ASN A 175 1.83 12.62 -4.41
CA ASN A 175 2.35 12.73 -3.06
C ASN A 175 3.49 13.75 -3.07
N VAL A 176 3.26 14.98 -2.59
CA VAL A 176 4.28 16.05 -2.53
C VAL A 176 5.54 15.70 -1.70
N SER A 177 5.54 14.57 -0.99
CA SER A 177 6.70 13.97 -0.32
C SER A 177 6.89 12.51 -0.76
N PRO A 178 7.24 12.29 -2.04
CA PRO A 178 7.17 11.01 -2.72
C PRO A 178 8.23 10.04 -2.18
N ILE A 179 7.98 8.75 -2.33
CA ILE A 179 8.89 7.69 -1.83
C ILE A 179 9.64 7.13 -3.02
N GLU A 180 8.94 6.95 -4.12
CA GLU A 180 9.53 6.59 -5.40
C GLU A 180 8.93 7.45 -6.51
N TYR A 181 9.56 7.40 -7.67
CA TYR A 181 9.01 7.88 -8.94
C TYR A 181 7.59 7.37 -9.17
N GLY A 182 6.72 8.27 -9.63
CA GLY A 182 5.29 7.98 -9.81
C GLY A 182 4.51 7.80 -8.50
N HIS A 183 5.04 8.22 -7.34
CA HIS A 183 4.29 8.13 -6.08
C HIS A 183 3.10 9.09 -6.05
N VAL A 184 1.91 8.49 -6.12
CA VAL A 184 0.60 9.15 -6.12
C VAL A 184 -0.28 8.70 -4.96
N LEU A 185 -1.35 9.44 -4.74
CA LEU A 185 -2.42 9.15 -3.80
C LEU A 185 -3.71 8.90 -4.57
N LEU A 186 -4.39 7.80 -4.30
CA LEU A 186 -5.79 7.60 -4.70
C LEU A 186 -6.68 8.02 -3.53
N ILE A 187 -7.57 8.98 -3.76
CA ILE A 187 -8.43 9.57 -2.73
C ILE A 187 -9.89 9.32 -3.15
N PRO A 188 -10.53 8.26 -2.60
CA PRO A 188 -11.92 7.93 -2.94
C PRO A 188 -12.87 9.01 -2.46
N ARG A 189 -13.80 9.45 -3.33
CA ARG A 189 -14.89 10.38 -3.01
C ARG A 189 -14.42 11.56 -2.14
N VAL A 190 -13.49 12.34 -2.66
CA VAL A 190 -12.71 13.33 -1.88
C VAL A 190 -13.57 14.37 -1.16
N LEU A 191 -14.77 14.65 -1.64
CA LEU A 191 -15.67 15.65 -1.06
C LEU A 191 -16.60 15.06 0.01
N ASP A 192 -16.73 13.73 0.09
CA ASP A 192 -17.47 13.02 1.15
C ASP A 192 -16.71 13.09 2.48
N CYS A 193 -15.43 13.49 2.44
CA CYS A 193 -14.58 13.65 3.61
C CYS A 193 -14.51 12.35 4.44
N LEU A 194 -14.38 11.21 3.76
CA LEU A 194 -14.34 9.90 4.40
C LEU A 194 -13.12 9.83 5.35
N PRO A 195 -13.27 9.39 6.61
CA PRO A 195 -12.12 9.19 7.49
C PRO A 195 -11.22 8.05 6.96
N GLN A 196 -9.99 7.94 7.48
CA GLN A 196 -9.01 6.91 7.07
C GLN A 196 -9.43 5.53 7.59
N ARG A 197 -10.48 4.95 6.99
CA ARG A 197 -11.02 3.62 7.24
C ARG A 197 -11.34 2.94 5.91
N ILE A 198 -11.07 1.65 5.84
CA ILE A 198 -11.50 0.77 4.76
C ILE A 198 -13.03 0.60 4.80
N ASP A 199 -13.60 0.63 3.61
CA ASP A 199 -14.95 0.21 3.25
C ASP A 199 -14.89 -0.55 1.92
N HIS A 200 -15.92 -1.37 1.64
CA HIS A 200 -15.99 -2.23 0.45
C HIS A 200 -15.81 -1.48 -0.87
N LYS A 201 -16.46 -0.32 -1.02
CA LYS A 201 -16.42 0.45 -2.27
C LYS A 201 -15.03 1.03 -2.52
N SER A 202 -14.42 1.56 -1.47
CA SER A 202 -13.12 2.22 -1.56
C SER A 202 -11.97 1.22 -1.77
N LEU A 203 -12.03 0.04 -1.15
CA LEU A 203 -11.02 -1.01 -1.40
C LEU A 203 -11.18 -1.61 -2.80
N LEU A 204 -12.41 -1.85 -3.25
CA LEU A 204 -12.68 -2.28 -4.62
C LEU A 204 -12.11 -1.30 -5.65
N LEU A 205 -12.30 0.01 -5.44
CA LEU A 205 -11.73 1.04 -6.31
C LEU A 205 -10.18 0.95 -6.40
N ALA A 206 -9.52 0.68 -5.27
CA ALA A 206 -8.07 0.52 -5.24
C ALA A 206 -7.60 -0.74 -6.00
N LEU A 207 -8.34 -1.84 -5.91
CA LEU A 207 -8.06 -3.05 -6.69
C LEU A 207 -8.30 -2.85 -8.18
N GLN A 208 -9.37 -2.16 -8.55
CA GLN A 208 -9.66 -1.81 -9.94
C GLN A 208 -8.56 -0.92 -10.53
N MET A 209 -8.02 0.02 -9.76
CA MET A 209 -6.85 0.80 -10.18
C MET A 209 -5.61 -0.06 -10.41
N ALA A 210 -5.33 -1.02 -9.50
CA ALA A 210 -4.20 -1.93 -9.65
C ALA A 210 -4.35 -2.81 -10.91
N ALA A 211 -5.54 -3.35 -11.13
CA ALA A 211 -5.85 -4.21 -12.25
C ALA A 211 -5.86 -3.46 -13.59
N GLU A 212 -6.37 -2.22 -13.61
CA GLU A 212 -6.34 -1.36 -14.79
C GLU A 212 -4.93 -0.93 -15.19
N ALA A 213 -4.04 -0.73 -14.21
CA ALA A 213 -2.63 -0.45 -14.49
C ALA A 213 -1.92 -1.66 -15.13
N ASP A 214 -2.42 -2.88 -14.87
CA ASP A 214 -1.90 -4.17 -15.35
C ASP A 214 -0.37 -4.28 -15.30
N ASN A 215 0.23 -3.74 -14.25
CA ASN A 215 1.67 -3.74 -14.05
C ASN A 215 2.00 -4.31 -12.67
N PRO A 216 2.68 -5.47 -12.57
CA PRO A 216 3.00 -6.10 -11.29
C PRO A 216 3.95 -5.26 -10.42
N TYR A 217 4.63 -4.27 -11.01
CA TYR A 217 5.50 -3.33 -10.29
C TYR A 217 4.75 -2.11 -9.76
N PHE A 218 3.50 -1.90 -10.17
CA PHE A 218 2.60 -0.91 -9.59
C PHE A 218 1.88 -1.50 -8.39
N ARG A 219 2.09 -0.90 -7.23
CA ARG A 219 1.53 -1.39 -5.97
C ARG A 219 0.72 -0.29 -5.32
N LEU A 220 -0.41 -0.67 -4.74
CA LEU A 220 -1.16 0.21 -3.86
C LEU A 220 -0.94 -0.22 -2.41
N GLY A 221 -0.88 0.77 -1.54
CA GLY A 221 -0.64 0.61 -0.12
C GLY A 221 -1.69 1.39 0.66
N TYR A 222 -2.18 0.79 1.74
CA TYR A 222 -3.01 1.45 2.73
C TYR A 222 -2.36 1.33 4.11
N ASN A 223 -2.49 2.40 4.88
CA ASN A 223 -2.08 2.46 6.27
C ASN A 223 -3.30 2.90 7.08
N SER A 224 -3.64 2.18 8.14
CA SER A 224 -4.64 2.65 9.10
C SER A 224 -4.06 3.67 10.08
N LEU A 225 -4.92 4.39 10.82
CA LEU A 225 -4.45 5.15 11.98
C LEU A 225 -3.91 4.17 13.03
N GLY A 226 -2.80 4.53 13.69
CA GLY A 226 -2.03 3.61 14.53
C GLY A 226 -1.01 2.77 13.76
N ALA A 227 -1.14 2.66 12.43
CA ALA A 227 -0.20 1.98 11.53
C ALA A 227 0.48 2.98 10.56
N PHE A 228 0.83 4.16 11.09
CA PHE A 228 1.58 5.23 10.41
C PHE A 228 0.92 5.93 9.22
N ALA A 229 -0.40 5.81 9.06
CA ALA A 229 -1.15 6.88 8.41
C ALA A 229 -0.90 8.20 9.13
N THR A 230 -0.84 9.30 8.39
CA THR A 230 -0.63 10.66 8.95
C THR A 230 -1.75 11.63 8.64
N ILE A 231 -2.75 11.20 7.87
CA ILE A 231 -3.91 12.01 7.47
C ILE A 231 -5.17 11.19 7.75
N ASN A 232 -6.14 11.77 8.45
CA ASN A 232 -7.44 11.14 8.69
C ASN A 232 -8.46 11.55 7.61
N HIS A 233 -8.12 11.24 6.36
CA HIS A 233 -8.99 11.35 5.18
C HIS A 233 -8.62 10.16 4.30
N LEU A 234 -9.58 9.33 3.91
CA LEU A 234 -9.38 8.09 3.17
C LEU A 234 -8.48 8.29 1.95
N HIS A 235 -7.36 7.57 1.95
CA HIS A 235 -6.45 7.52 0.82
C HIS A 235 -5.69 6.19 0.80
N PHE A 236 -5.36 5.79 -0.42
CA PHE A 236 -4.34 4.80 -0.74
C PHE A 236 -3.14 5.53 -1.33
N GLN A 237 -1.96 4.96 -1.18
CA GLN A 237 -0.74 5.43 -1.83
C GLN A 237 -0.31 4.42 -2.87
N ALA A 238 0.26 4.86 -3.98
CA ALA A 238 0.71 3.97 -5.04
C ALA A 238 2.02 4.46 -5.64
N TYR A 239 2.89 3.56 -6.08
CA TYR A 239 4.04 3.88 -6.92
C TYR A 239 4.50 2.67 -7.72
N TYR A 240 5.39 2.93 -8.68
CA TYR A 240 6.07 1.93 -9.48
C TYR A 240 7.46 1.67 -8.90
N LEU A 241 7.81 0.41 -8.67
CA LEU A 241 9.21 0.04 -8.41
C LEU A 241 9.49 -1.30 -9.11
N ALA A 242 10.37 -1.27 -10.11
CA ALA A 242 10.75 -2.40 -10.96
C ALA A 242 11.60 -3.46 -10.25
N MET A 243 11.20 -3.81 -9.02
CA MET A 243 11.77 -4.86 -8.19
C MET A 243 10.62 -5.56 -7.46
N GLN A 244 10.72 -6.87 -7.31
CA GLN A 244 9.79 -7.63 -6.48
C GLN A 244 10.10 -7.41 -4.99
N PHE A 245 9.09 -7.06 -4.22
CA PHE A 245 9.20 -6.84 -2.79
C PHE A 245 9.44 -8.16 -2.06
N PRO A 246 10.26 -8.18 -0.99
CA PRO A 246 10.49 -9.37 -0.17
C PRO A 246 9.21 -10.08 0.27
N ILE A 247 8.15 -9.34 0.64
CA ILE A 247 6.88 -9.95 1.05
C ILE A 247 6.20 -10.72 -0.10
N GLU A 248 6.39 -10.30 -1.35
CA GLU A 248 5.79 -10.94 -2.53
C GLU A 248 6.43 -12.29 -2.83
N LYS A 249 7.69 -12.49 -2.37
CA LYS A 249 8.48 -13.71 -2.46
C LYS A 249 8.24 -14.67 -1.27
N ALA A 250 7.59 -14.19 -0.21
CA ALA A 250 7.34 -15.00 0.97
C ALA A 250 6.46 -16.21 0.61
N SER A 251 6.85 -17.38 1.09
CA SER A 251 5.98 -18.57 1.07
C SER A 251 4.72 -18.34 1.90
N SER A 252 3.66 -19.07 1.61
CA SER A 252 2.42 -19.01 2.40
C SER A 252 1.82 -20.41 2.59
N LEU A 253 1.11 -20.60 3.70
CA LEU A 253 0.32 -21.80 3.95
C LEU A 253 -1.16 -21.46 3.88
N LYS A 254 -1.89 -22.13 2.99
CA LYS A 254 -3.33 -21.97 2.85
C LYS A 254 -4.00 -22.36 4.17
N ILE A 255 -4.85 -21.47 4.68
CA ILE A 255 -5.72 -21.75 5.83
C ILE A 255 -7.08 -22.23 5.33
N THR A 256 -7.68 -21.48 4.40
CA THR A 256 -9.03 -21.77 3.92
C THR A 256 -9.30 -21.14 2.56
N THR A 257 -10.44 -21.50 1.97
CA THR A 257 -11.02 -20.87 0.79
C THR A 257 -12.48 -20.54 1.07
N THR A 258 -12.91 -19.30 0.80
CA THR A 258 -14.31 -18.90 0.95
C THR A 258 -15.20 -19.56 -0.11
N ASN A 259 -16.53 -19.55 0.10
CA ASN A 259 -17.49 -20.07 -0.88
C ASN A 259 -17.40 -19.38 -2.25
N ASN A 260 -16.90 -18.15 -2.29
CA ASN A 260 -16.70 -17.39 -3.52
C ASN A 260 -15.30 -17.58 -4.13
N GLY A 261 -14.53 -18.59 -3.68
CA GLY A 261 -13.24 -18.95 -4.25
C GLY A 261 -12.06 -18.10 -3.78
N VAL A 262 -12.22 -17.25 -2.75
CA VAL A 262 -11.13 -16.44 -2.21
C VAL A 262 -10.29 -17.30 -1.28
N LYS A 263 -9.01 -17.45 -1.61
CA LYS A 263 -8.03 -18.20 -0.82
C LYS A 263 -7.38 -17.29 0.22
N ILE A 264 -7.35 -17.73 1.47
CA ILE A 264 -6.71 -17.03 2.58
C ILE A 264 -5.57 -17.91 3.12
N SER A 265 -4.37 -17.34 3.20
CA SER A 265 -3.15 -18.05 3.61
C SER A 265 -2.38 -17.27 4.67
N LYS A 266 -1.75 -17.94 5.63
CA LYS A 266 -0.76 -17.31 6.53
C LYS A 266 0.56 -17.14 5.80
N LEU A 267 1.20 -15.98 5.96
CA LEU A 267 2.57 -15.77 5.50
C LEU A 267 3.54 -16.61 6.32
N LEU A 268 4.48 -17.26 5.64
CA LEU A 268 5.56 -18.03 6.22
C LEU A 268 6.91 -17.41 5.85
N ASN A 269 7.92 -17.65 6.68
CA ASN A 269 9.30 -17.24 6.41
C ASN A 269 9.48 -15.72 6.20
N TYR A 270 8.62 -14.89 6.81
CA TYR A 270 8.68 -13.43 6.72
C TYR A 270 8.63 -12.83 8.15
N PRO A 271 9.30 -11.71 8.44
CA PRO A 271 9.40 -11.20 9.82
C PRO A 271 8.07 -10.64 10.36
N VAL A 272 7.09 -10.38 9.49
CA VAL A 272 5.77 -9.88 9.86
C VAL A 272 4.74 -10.97 9.63
N ARG A 273 4.03 -11.34 10.69
CA ARG A 273 2.85 -12.21 10.59
C ARG A 273 1.72 -11.46 9.89
N GLY A 274 1.13 -12.08 8.88
CA GLY A 274 0.06 -11.49 8.08
C GLY A 274 -0.65 -12.54 7.24
N LEU A 275 -1.71 -12.10 6.57
CA LEU A 275 -2.52 -12.91 5.67
C LEU A 275 -2.24 -12.52 4.22
N LEU A 276 -2.06 -13.51 3.35
CA LEU A 276 -2.17 -13.38 1.91
C LEU A 276 -3.58 -13.78 1.50
N VAL A 277 -4.28 -12.89 0.80
CA VAL A 277 -5.62 -13.10 0.27
C VAL A 277 -5.57 -12.93 -1.24
N GLU A 278 -6.04 -13.93 -1.97
CA GLU A 278 -5.95 -14.02 -3.43
C GLU A 278 -7.08 -14.87 -4.02
N GLY A 279 -7.33 -14.77 -5.33
CA GLY A 279 -8.39 -15.50 -6.00
C GLY A 279 -9.75 -14.82 -5.87
N GLY A 280 -10.82 -15.62 -5.77
CA GLY A 280 -12.21 -15.17 -5.90
C GLY A 280 -12.75 -15.38 -7.31
N ASN A 281 -14.07 -15.51 -7.43
CA ASN A 281 -14.76 -15.58 -8.72
C ASN A 281 -14.73 -14.23 -9.45
N THR A 282 -14.70 -13.14 -8.67
CA THR A 282 -14.62 -11.75 -9.14
C THR A 282 -13.61 -10.95 -8.30
N ILE A 283 -13.14 -9.83 -8.84
CA ILE A 283 -12.32 -8.87 -8.08
C ILE A 283 -13.09 -8.33 -6.86
N LYS A 284 -14.42 -8.27 -6.95
CA LYS A 284 -15.31 -7.87 -5.87
C LYS A 284 -15.31 -8.87 -4.72
N ASP A 285 -15.28 -10.17 -4.98
CA ASP A 285 -15.20 -11.18 -3.90
C ASP A 285 -13.93 -11.02 -3.06
N LEU A 286 -12.81 -10.76 -3.75
CA LEU A 286 -11.53 -10.46 -3.12
C LEU A 286 -11.59 -9.16 -2.30
N ALA A 287 -12.16 -8.09 -2.89
CA ALA A 287 -12.35 -6.80 -2.22
C ALA A 287 -13.20 -6.92 -0.96
N ASP A 288 -14.33 -7.63 -1.05
CA ASP A 288 -15.29 -7.78 0.04
C ASP A 288 -14.67 -8.58 1.19
N THR A 289 -14.01 -9.70 0.89
CA THR A 289 -13.34 -10.54 1.90
C THR A 289 -12.29 -9.76 2.69
N VAL A 290 -11.44 -8.98 2.01
CA VAL A 290 -10.43 -8.16 2.71
C VAL A 290 -11.07 -6.95 3.41
N SER A 291 -12.16 -6.40 2.87
CA SER A 291 -12.89 -5.31 3.51
C SER A 291 -13.52 -5.77 4.83
N ASP A 292 -14.14 -6.95 4.87
CA ASP A 292 -14.73 -7.52 6.09
C ASP A 292 -13.66 -7.78 7.16
N ALA A 293 -12.53 -8.39 6.76
CA ALA A 293 -11.37 -8.56 7.64
C ALA A 293 -10.85 -7.20 8.17
N SER A 294 -10.71 -6.20 7.30
CA SER A 294 -10.25 -4.86 7.67
C SER A 294 -11.23 -4.16 8.60
N VAL A 295 -12.54 -4.27 8.35
CA VAL A 295 -13.59 -3.73 9.21
C VAL A 295 -13.54 -4.37 10.59
N CYS A 296 -13.30 -5.68 10.68
CA CYS A 296 -13.07 -6.37 11.94
C CYS A 296 -11.88 -5.79 12.72
N LEU A 297 -10.72 -5.63 12.06
CA LEU A 297 -9.53 -5.02 12.69
C LEU A 297 -9.80 -3.60 13.17
N GLN A 298 -10.45 -2.78 12.35
CA GLN A 298 -10.81 -1.40 12.69
C GLN A 298 -11.71 -1.31 13.93
N ASN A 299 -12.75 -2.14 13.98
CA ASN A 299 -13.71 -2.16 15.08
C ASN A 299 -13.08 -2.67 16.39
N ASN A 300 -12.08 -3.54 16.28
CA ASN A 300 -11.30 -4.05 17.40
C ASN A 300 -10.04 -3.21 17.74
N ASN A 301 -9.91 -2.03 17.13
CA ASN A 301 -8.80 -1.11 17.35
C ASN A 301 -7.40 -1.73 17.10
N ILE A 302 -7.29 -2.63 16.13
CA ILE A 302 -6.03 -3.27 15.74
C ILE A 302 -5.46 -2.51 14.55
N PRO A 303 -4.30 -1.84 14.68
CA PRO A 303 -3.66 -1.19 13.55
C PRO A 303 -3.18 -2.21 12.51
N PHE A 304 -3.28 -1.84 11.24
CA PHE A 304 -2.91 -2.69 10.12
C PHE A 304 -2.53 -1.90 8.87
N ASN A 305 -1.87 -2.62 7.96
CA ASN A 305 -1.50 -2.15 6.63
C ASN A 305 -2.03 -3.14 5.58
N ILE A 306 -2.24 -2.64 4.37
CA ILE A 306 -2.61 -3.46 3.22
C ILE A 306 -1.64 -3.16 2.09
N LEU A 307 -1.01 -4.20 1.53
CA LEU A 307 -0.34 -4.12 0.23
C LEU A 307 -1.21 -4.82 -0.82
N ILE A 308 -1.53 -4.10 -1.89
CA ILE A 308 -2.14 -4.62 -3.11
C ILE A 308 -1.03 -4.75 -4.15
N SER A 309 -0.87 -5.94 -4.70
CA SER A 309 0.23 -6.31 -5.59
C SER A 309 -0.23 -7.19 -6.74
N ASP A 310 0.67 -7.47 -7.68
CA ASP A 310 0.45 -8.38 -8.81
C ASP A 310 -0.80 -7.98 -9.63
N SER A 311 -0.85 -6.71 -10.03
CA SER A 311 -2.00 -6.11 -10.75
C SER A 311 -3.34 -6.31 -10.03
N GLY A 312 -3.36 -6.21 -8.69
CA GLY A 312 -4.57 -6.34 -7.88
C GLY A 312 -4.99 -7.77 -7.53
N LYS A 313 -4.21 -8.79 -7.91
CA LYS A 313 -4.54 -10.20 -7.69
C LYS A 313 -4.17 -10.71 -6.30
N ARG A 314 -3.20 -10.07 -5.65
CA ARG A 314 -2.66 -10.48 -4.34
C ARG A 314 -2.74 -9.33 -3.35
N ILE A 315 -3.41 -9.58 -2.23
CA ILE A 315 -3.56 -8.61 -1.14
C ILE A 315 -2.91 -9.18 0.12
N PHE A 316 -1.99 -8.42 0.70
CA PHE A 316 -1.37 -8.73 1.98
C PHE A 316 -2.02 -7.87 3.07
N LEU A 317 -2.68 -8.51 4.03
CA LEU A 317 -3.25 -7.85 5.21
C LEU A 317 -2.31 -8.07 6.40
N LEU A 318 -1.79 -6.96 6.94
CA LEU A 318 -0.70 -6.98 7.92
C LEU A 318 -1.09 -6.21 9.19
N PRO A 319 -1.69 -6.88 10.19
CA PRO A 319 -1.84 -6.32 11.52
C PRO A 319 -0.47 -5.98 12.15
N GLN A 320 -0.37 -4.86 12.86
CA GLN A 320 0.87 -4.46 13.52
C GLN A 320 0.64 -3.78 14.88
N CYS A 321 1.69 -3.79 15.72
CA CYS A 321 1.65 -3.24 17.08
C CYS A 321 2.79 -2.27 17.39
N TYR A 322 3.54 -1.78 16.39
CA TYR A 322 4.76 -1.02 16.64
C TYR A 322 4.50 0.29 17.40
N ALA A 323 3.47 1.06 17.04
CA ALA A 323 3.13 2.31 17.73
C ALA A 323 2.71 2.08 19.20
N GLU A 324 2.04 0.96 19.48
CA GLU A 324 1.68 0.54 20.83
C GLU A 324 2.93 0.18 21.64
N LYS A 325 3.80 -0.68 21.10
CA LYS A 325 5.08 -1.04 21.72
C LYS A 325 5.95 0.18 22.00
N GLN A 326 6.01 1.15 21.08
CA GLN A 326 6.72 2.41 21.31
C GLN A 326 6.12 3.18 22.50
N ALA A 327 4.80 3.22 22.62
CA ALA A 327 4.12 3.89 23.72
C ALA A 327 4.32 3.18 25.07
N LEU A 328 4.48 1.85 25.06
CA LEU A 328 4.80 1.02 26.23
C LEU A 328 6.29 1.01 26.58
N GLY A 329 7.16 1.53 25.70
CA GLY A 329 8.61 1.53 25.90
C GLY A 329 9.26 0.17 25.66
N GLU A 330 8.60 -0.71 24.90
CA GLU A 330 9.06 -2.07 24.61
C GLU A 330 10.00 -2.13 23.39
N VAL A 331 10.00 -1.08 22.57
CA VAL A 331 10.92 -0.98 21.41
C VAL A 331 12.30 -0.56 21.88
N SER A 332 13.32 -1.34 21.50
CA SER A 332 14.72 -1.04 21.83
C SER A 332 15.19 0.33 21.33
N SER A 333 16.09 0.97 22.08
CA SER A 333 16.67 2.27 21.70
C SER A 333 17.33 2.23 20.31
N THR A 334 18.05 1.15 20.00
CA THR A 334 18.69 0.96 18.69
C THR A 334 17.70 1.04 17.53
N LEU A 335 16.49 0.47 17.67
CA LEU A 335 15.46 0.57 16.63
C LEU A 335 14.82 1.96 16.58
N LEU A 336 14.59 2.59 17.74
CA LEU A 336 14.09 3.97 17.81
C LEU A 336 15.05 4.97 17.14
N ASP A 337 16.36 4.76 17.29
CA ASP A 337 17.41 5.62 16.74
C ASP A 337 17.43 5.63 15.21
N THR A 338 16.99 4.53 14.56
CA THR A 338 16.80 4.49 13.08
C THR A 338 15.73 5.47 12.61
N GLN A 339 14.84 5.88 13.52
CA GLN A 339 13.67 6.71 13.28
C GLN A 339 12.69 6.11 12.26
N VAL A 340 12.83 4.84 11.86
CA VAL A 340 11.92 4.22 10.89
C VAL A 340 10.56 3.98 11.55
N ASN A 341 9.51 4.36 10.83
CA ASN A 341 8.12 4.12 11.21
C ASN A 341 7.56 3.13 10.18
N PRO A 342 7.53 1.81 10.48
CA PRO A 342 7.24 0.80 9.47
C PRO A 342 5.77 0.85 9.03
N ALA A 343 5.52 1.53 7.91
CA ALA A 343 4.23 1.55 7.24
C ALA A 343 4.21 0.42 6.20
N VAL A 344 3.21 0.41 5.32
CA VAL A 344 3.04 -0.66 4.32
C VAL A 344 4.30 -0.90 3.48
N TRP A 345 5.06 0.13 3.09
CA TRP A 345 6.22 -0.05 2.22
C TRP A 345 7.38 -0.73 2.95
N GLU A 346 7.71 -0.27 4.14
CA GLU A 346 8.73 -0.90 4.98
C GLU A 346 8.31 -2.32 5.37
N MET A 347 7.05 -2.50 5.77
CA MET A 347 6.51 -3.83 6.10
C MET A 347 6.54 -4.79 4.91
N SER A 348 6.48 -4.28 3.70
CA SER A 348 6.60 -5.08 2.48
C SER A 348 8.05 -5.36 2.06
N GLY A 349 9.01 -4.75 2.75
CA GLY A 349 10.45 -4.94 2.54
C GLY A 349 11.13 -3.86 1.69
N HIS A 350 10.43 -2.75 1.41
CA HIS A 350 11.03 -1.52 0.89
C HIS A 350 11.37 -0.59 2.06
N MET A 351 12.60 -0.70 2.55
CA MET A 351 13.13 -0.02 3.72
C MET A 351 13.53 1.42 3.38
N VAL A 352 12.66 2.38 3.68
CA VAL A 352 12.94 3.82 3.53
C VAL A 352 13.70 4.33 4.76
N LEU A 353 15.02 4.44 4.63
CA LEU A 353 15.96 4.78 5.68
C LEU A 353 16.24 6.28 5.71
N LYS A 354 16.46 6.82 6.92
CA LYS A 354 16.51 8.27 7.16
C LYS A 354 17.90 8.83 7.41
N ARG A 355 18.90 7.97 7.59
CA ARG A 355 20.28 8.32 7.92
C ARG A 355 21.22 7.54 7.04
N LYS A 356 22.28 8.18 6.55
CA LYS A 356 23.32 7.54 5.74
C LYS A 356 23.92 6.31 6.44
N GLU A 357 24.17 6.37 7.74
CA GLU A 357 24.73 5.25 8.52
C GLU A 357 23.83 4.00 8.53
N ASP A 358 22.51 4.17 8.59
CA ASP A 358 21.56 3.06 8.54
C ASP A 358 21.52 2.44 7.14
N TYR A 359 21.61 3.29 6.11
CA TYR A 359 21.65 2.87 4.71
C TYR A 359 22.93 2.12 4.36
N GLU A 360 24.09 2.65 4.74
CA GLU A 360 25.39 2.02 4.52
C GLU A 360 25.48 0.71 5.27
N GLY A 361 25.06 0.70 6.54
CA GLY A 361 25.05 -0.48 7.39
C GLY A 361 23.83 -1.40 7.22
N ALA A 362 22.98 -1.21 6.20
CA ALA A 362 21.77 -1.99 5.99
C ALA A 362 22.11 -3.48 5.69
N SER A 363 21.47 -4.38 6.42
CA SER A 363 21.58 -5.84 6.25
C SER A 363 20.23 -6.52 6.40
N GLU A 364 20.08 -7.76 5.93
CA GLU A 364 18.82 -8.50 6.09
C GLU A 364 18.48 -8.72 7.56
N GLU A 365 19.47 -8.96 8.42
CA GLU A 365 19.25 -9.17 9.85
C GLU A 365 18.71 -7.91 10.53
N LYS A 366 19.19 -6.72 10.13
CA LYS A 366 18.68 -5.44 10.63
C LYS A 366 17.26 -5.17 10.14
N ALA A 367 16.98 -5.39 8.85
CA ALA A 367 15.64 -5.24 8.29
C ALA A 367 14.67 -6.22 8.96
N TRP A 368 15.06 -7.48 9.08
CA TRP A 368 14.29 -8.53 9.74
C TRP A 368 13.98 -8.17 11.19
N ARG A 369 14.98 -7.73 11.96
CA ARG A 369 14.80 -7.34 13.37
C ARG A 369 13.82 -6.19 13.53
N LEU A 370 13.92 -5.15 12.70
CA LEU A 370 12.98 -4.03 12.72
C LEU A 370 11.55 -4.51 12.45
N LEU A 371 11.36 -5.33 11.42
CA LEU A 371 10.05 -5.81 11.01
C LEU A 371 9.46 -6.84 12.00
N ALA A 372 10.28 -7.67 12.62
CA ALA A 372 9.86 -8.59 13.68
C ALA A 372 9.33 -7.84 14.90
N GLU A 373 9.88 -6.66 15.21
CA GLU A 373 9.38 -5.80 16.28
C GLU A 373 7.98 -5.26 15.98
N VAL A 374 7.65 -5.05 14.71
CA VAL A 374 6.34 -4.54 14.26
C VAL A 374 5.26 -5.61 14.37
N SER A 375 5.65 -6.87 14.13
CA SER A 375 4.76 -8.02 14.10
C SER A 375 4.06 -8.25 15.43
N LEU A 376 2.82 -8.72 15.35
CA LEU A 376 2.13 -9.32 16.50
C LEU A 376 2.87 -10.57 16.99
N SER A 377 2.73 -10.87 18.28
CA SER A 377 3.09 -12.18 18.83
C SER A 377 2.25 -13.27 18.16
N GLU A 378 2.69 -14.52 18.27
CA GLU A 378 1.97 -15.63 17.68
C GLU A 378 0.57 -15.81 18.28
N GLU A 379 0.49 -15.79 19.61
CA GLU A 379 -0.76 -15.86 20.37
C GLU A 379 -1.72 -14.75 19.93
N ARG A 380 -1.24 -13.51 19.88
CA ARG A 380 -2.06 -12.37 19.47
C ARG A 380 -2.48 -12.48 18.01
N PHE A 381 -1.62 -12.98 17.13
CA PHE A 381 -1.97 -13.20 15.73
C PHE A 381 -3.04 -14.28 15.56
N ARG A 382 -2.99 -15.37 16.35
CA ARG A 382 -4.05 -16.40 16.39
C ARG A 382 -5.39 -15.80 16.82
N GLU A 383 -5.42 -15.02 17.90
CA GLU A 383 -6.63 -14.31 18.34
C GLU A 383 -7.20 -13.39 17.25
N VAL A 384 -6.33 -12.63 16.58
CA VAL A 384 -6.72 -11.74 15.48
C VAL A 384 -7.30 -12.52 14.31
N ASN A 385 -6.70 -13.65 13.96
CA ASN A 385 -7.21 -14.51 12.91
C ASN A 385 -8.59 -15.08 13.27
N THR A 386 -8.81 -15.55 14.50
CA THR A 386 -10.14 -15.99 14.95
C THR A 386 -11.18 -14.89 14.74
N MET A 387 -10.88 -13.65 15.18
CA MET A 387 -11.78 -12.50 14.98
C MET A 387 -12.05 -12.21 13.50
N ILE A 388 -11.04 -12.30 12.63
CA ILE A 388 -11.20 -12.12 11.18
C ILE A 388 -12.07 -13.23 10.59
N PHE A 389 -11.82 -14.48 10.94
CA PHE A 389 -12.55 -15.64 10.42
C PHE A 389 -14.02 -15.61 10.82
N ASP A 390 -14.32 -15.24 12.06
CA ASP A 390 -15.70 -15.01 12.51
C ASP A 390 -16.40 -13.92 11.69
N ALA A 391 -15.69 -12.81 11.40
CA ALA A 391 -16.24 -11.68 10.67
C ALA A 391 -16.51 -11.97 9.18
N ILE A 392 -15.67 -12.78 8.53
CA ILE A 392 -15.89 -13.20 7.13
C ILE A 392 -16.88 -14.37 7.02
N GLY A 393 -17.44 -14.84 8.14
CA GLY A 393 -18.41 -15.94 8.16
C GLY A 393 -17.79 -17.33 7.97
N PHE A 394 -16.52 -17.52 8.35
CA PHE A 394 -15.86 -18.82 8.34
C PHE A 394 -15.97 -19.50 9.71
N SER A 395 -16.42 -20.75 9.75
CA SER A 395 -16.37 -21.63 10.93
C SER A 395 -15.29 -22.68 10.70
N SER A 396 -14.24 -22.67 11.50
CA SER A 396 -13.20 -23.70 11.47
C SER A 396 -13.79 -25.06 11.89
N HIS A 397 -14.06 -25.92 10.92
CA HIS A 397 -13.94 -27.36 11.13
C HIS A 397 -12.62 -27.76 10.43
N GLU A 398 -11.78 -28.53 11.12
CA GLU A 398 -10.47 -29.05 10.66
C GLU A 398 -9.24 -28.24 11.14
N GLU A 399 -8.93 -28.34 12.43
CA GLU A 399 -7.55 -28.25 12.93
C GLU A 399 -6.98 -29.68 13.02
N GLU A 400 -6.49 -30.28 11.92
CA GLU A 400 -5.75 -31.57 12.01
C GLU A 400 -4.45 -31.65 11.16
N GLU A 401 -3.93 -30.57 10.58
CA GLU A 401 -2.66 -30.64 9.79
C GLU A 401 -1.57 -29.61 10.21
N GLU A 402 -1.47 -29.25 11.50
CA GLU A 402 -0.35 -28.39 11.96
C GLU A 402 0.96 -29.14 12.31
N GLU A 403 1.02 -30.48 12.38
CA GLU A 403 2.24 -31.18 12.81
C GLU A 403 3.18 -31.69 11.68
N GLU A 404 2.78 -31.81 10.42
CA GLU A 404 3.68 -32.44 9.41
C GLU A 404 4.61 -31.48 8.63
N LEU A 405 4.40 -30.16 8.68
CA LEU A 405 5.20 -29.21 7.87
C LEU A 405 6.41 -28.59 8.58
N GLU A 406 6.48 -28.65 9.92
CA GLU A 406 7.69 -28.22 10.65
C GLU A 406 8.80 -29.28 10.62
N GLU A 407 8.44 -30.58 10.55
CA GLU A 407 9.44 -31.66 10.47
C GLU A 407 10.11 -31.76 9.08
N GLN A 408 9.38 -31.51 7.99
CA GLN A 408 9.95 -31.64 6.64
C GLN A 408 10.96 -30.54 6.29
N ASN A 409 10.88 -29.35 6.90
CA ASN A 409 11.83 -28.27 6.65
C ASN A 409 13.11 -28.36 7.51
N SER A 410 13.10 -29.15 8.58
CA SER A 410 14.28 -29.37 9.42
C SER A 410 15.16 -30.54 8.95
N MET A 411 14.64 -31.46 8.12
CA MET A 411 15.35 -32.68 7.72
C MET A 411 16.11 -32.65 6.39
N ASN A 412 16.07 -31.56 5.61
CA ASN A 412 16.87 -31.45 4.37
C ASN A 412 18.29 -30.89 4.61
N GLY A 413 18.98 -31.47 5.58
CA GLY A 413 20.43 -31.41 5.76
C GLY A 413 21.09 -32.72 5.31
N GLY A 414 20.90 -33.12 4.05
CA GLY A 414 21.34 -34.42 3.54
C GLY A 414 22.11 -34.32 2.24
N SER A 415 23.45 -34.30 2.35
CA SER A 415 24.48 -34.71 1.37
C SER A 415 24.12 -34.61 -0.13
N PHE A 416 24.67 -33.59 -0.80
CA PHE A 416 24.79 -33.54 -2.26
C PHE A 416 25.66 -34.71 -2.77
N THR A 417 25.04 -35.75 -3.31
CA THR A 417 25.74 -36.74 -4.13
C THR A 417 25.96 -36.15 -5.51
N ILE A 418 27.22 -35.87 -5.85
CA ILE A 418 27.63 -35.47 -7.20
C ILE A 418 27.30 -36.60 -8.16
N VAL A 419 26.29 -36.40 -9.01
CA VAL A 419 25.98 -37.31 -10.12
C VAL A 419 27.02 -37.04 -11.22
N HIS A 420 27.98 -37.95 -11.37
CA HIS A 420 28.92 -37.92 -12.50
C HIS A 420 28.19 -38.16 -13.82
N CYS A 421 28.34 -37.21 -14.74
CA CYS A 421 27.89 -37.34 -16.13
C CYS A 421 28.76 -38.39 -16.86
N PRO A 422 28.20 -39.29 -17.69
CA PRO A 422 28.96 -40.38 -18.29
C PRO A 422 29.93 -39.87 -19.37
N SER A 423 31.18 -40.34 -19.31
CA SER A 423 32.19 -40.15 -20.35
C SER A 423 31.76 -40.83 -21.66
N VAL A 424 31.75 -40.06 -22.74
CA VAL A 424 31.57 -40.54 -24.12
C VAL A 424 32.70 -41.53 -24.44
N LYS A 425 32.34 -42.74 -24.86
CA LYS A 425 33.27 -43.78 -25.31
C LYS A 425 33.79 -43.42 -26.69
N GLU A 426 35.12 -43.32 -26.83
CA GLU A 426 35.80 -43.37 -28.11
C GLU A 426 35.69 -44.78 -28.69
N GLU A 427 35.11 -44.90 -29.88
CA GLU A 427 35.07 -46.12 -30.66
C GLU A 427 36.45 -46.38 -31.30
N ALA A 428 37.16 -47.36 -30.77
CA ALA A 428 38.26 -48.02 -31.48
C ALA A 428 37.66 -49.16 -32.32
N VAL A 429 37.55 -48.95 -33.62
CA VAL A 429 37.32 -50.04 -34.58
C VAL A 429 38.68 -50.60 -34.99
N SER A 430 38.97 -51.82 -34.56
CA SER A 430 40.12 -52.61 -35.03
C SER A 430 39.79 -53.31 -36.35
N ASN A 431 40.56 -53.02 -37.39
CA ASN A 431 41.31 -53.98 -38.21
C ASN A 431 41.97 -53.25 -39.37
#